data_AF-A0A8S3XMW8-F1
#
_entry.id   AF-A0A8S3XMW8-F1
#
_cell.length_a   1.000
_cell.length_b   1.000
_cell.length_c   1.000
_cell.angle_alpha   90.00
_cell.angle_beta   90.00
_cell.angle_gamma   90.00
#
_symmetry.space_group_name_H-M   'P 1'
#
loop_
_entity.id
_entity.type
_entity.pdbx_description
1 polymer ?
#
loop_
_entity_poly.entity_id
_entity_poly.type
_entity_poly.pdbx_seq_one_letter_code
_entity_poly.pdbx_strand_id
1 'polypeptide(L)'
;MQKLTERIDDLKQRIAARGKRIRQYTERSTRFNQNRLMQSDQKMFYESLERPMASGRGPALNQADTVIFWRDLWSEPVNHSEDSWTKVVESQCAGITPMDPVIITPDDVAEAVRRAPYWKSPGLDGLHHY
;
A
#
# COMPACT_ATOMS: atom_id res chain seq x y z
N MET A 1 3.11 -1.05 64.82
CA MET A 1 2.38 -0.35 63.73
C MET A 1 3.31 0.17 62.65
N GLN A 2 4.33 0.97 62.96
CA GLN A 2 5.23 1.60 61.97
C GLN A 2 6.03 0.63 61.07
N LYS A 3 6.58 -0.46 61.63
CA LYS A 3 7.26 -1.51 60.83
C LYS A 3 6.36 -2.23 59.83
N LEU A 4 5.06 -2.33 60.13
CA LEU A 4 4.09 -2.99 59.26
C LEU A 4 3.73 -2.10 58.07
N THR A 5 3.55 -0.80 58.32
CA THR A 5 3.28 0.18 57.26
C THR A 5 4.46 0.32 56.30
N GLU A 6 5.69 0.37 56.81
CA GLU A 6 6.90 0.40 55.97
C GLU A 6 7.00 -0.83 55.06
N ARG A 7 6.69 -2.02 55.59
CA ARG A 7 6.73 -3.25 54.80
C ARG A 7 5.67 -3.30 53.71
N ILE A 8 4.47 -2.76 54.00
CA ILE A 8 3.40 -2.63 53.01
C ILE A 8 3.80 -1.66 51.90
N ASP A 9 4.40 -0.52 52.26
CA ASP A 9 4.82 0.49 51.29
C ASP A 9 5.98 -0.02 50.41
N ASP A 10 6.95 -0.76 50.96
CA ASP A 10 7.99 -1.44 50.19
C ASP A 10 7.37 -2.41 49.15
N LEU A 11 6.41 -3.24 49.57
CA LEU A 11 5.73 -4.16 48.65
C LEU A 11 4.97 -3.43 47.54
N LYS A 12 4.26 -2.34 47.88
CA LYS A 12 3.57 -1.49 46.88
C LYS A 12 4.56 -0.88 45.89
N GLN A 13 5.69 -0.36 46.36
CA GLN A 13 6.73 0.21 45.50
C GLN A 13 7.32 -0.85 44.57
N ARG A 14 7.58 -2.06 45.07
CA ARG A 14 8.12 -3.17 44.25
C ARG A 14 7.12 -3.63 43.19
N ILE A 15 5.83 -3.71 43.51
CA ILE A 15 4.77 -4.02 42.54
C ILE A 15 4.71 -2.93 41.47
N ALA A 16 4.69 -1.66 41.88
CA ALA A 16 4.67 -0.53 40.94
C ALA A 16 5.89 -0.51 40.01
N ALA A 17 7.08 -0.76 40.54
CA ALA A 17 8.31 -0.83 39.76
C ALA A 17 8.29 -1.97 38.74
N ARG A 18 7.77 -3.15 39.12
CA ARG A 18 7.61 -4.29 38.20
C ARG A 18 6.57 -3.99 37.12
N GLY A 19 5.43 -3.40 37.48
CA GLY A 19 4.41 -2.96 36.51
C GLY A 19 4.96 -1.97 35.50
N LYS A 20 5.75 -0.99 35.95
CA LYS A 20 6.43 -0.02 35.08
C LYS A 20 7.39 -0.71 34.10
N ARG A 21 8.19 -1.68 34.56
CA ARG A 21 9.10 -2.45 33.69
C ARG A 21 8.35 -3.21 32.60
N ILE A 22 7.25 -3.89 32.97
CA ILE A 22 6.41 -4.61 32.00
C ILE A 22 5.88 -3.64 30.95
N ARG A 23 5.30 -2.51 31.37
CA ARG A 23 4.77 -1.49 30.46
C ARG A 23 5.83 -0.97 29.49
N GLN A 24 7.02 -0.62 30.00
CA GLN A 24 8.13 -0.14 29.17
C GLN A 24 8.59 -1.19 28.15
N TYR A 25 8.63 -2.47 28.56
CA TYR A 25 8.98 -3.56 27.65
C TYR A 25 7.94 -3.71 26.54
N THR A 26 6.65 -3.70 26.89
CA THR A 26 5.55 -3.77 25.90
C THR A 26 5.61 -2.59 24.93
N GLU A 27 5.75 -1.35 25.43
CA GLU A 27 5.87 -0.15 24.59
C GLU A 27 7.10 -0.19 23.68
N ARG A 28 8.23 -0.72 24.16
CA ARG A 28 9.44 -0.91 23.34
C ARG A 28 9.20 -1.94 22.24
N SER A 29 8.61 -3.08 22.58
CA SER A 29 8.32 -4.17 21.63
C SER A 29 7.34 -3.70 20.54
N THR A 30 6.26 -3.02 20.93
CA THR A 30 5.29 -2.45 20.00
C THR A 30 5.95 -1.46 19.04
N ARG A 31 6.74 -0.50 19.55
CA ARG A 31 7.46 0.47 18.71
C ARG A 31 8.43 -0.21 17.75
N PHE A 32 9.17 -1.21 18.22
CA PHE A 32 10.09 -1.96 17.37
C PHE A 32 9.36 -2.66 16.21
N ASN A 33 8.25 -3.35 16.51
CA ASN A 33 7.47 -4.05 15.50
C ASN A 33 6.81 -3.08 14.51
N GLN A 34 6.25 -1.97 15.00
CA GLN A 34 5.67 -0.91 14.18
C GLN A 34 6.70 -0.28 13.25
N ASN A 35 7.88 0.08 13.76
CA ASN A 35 8.95 0.65 12.95
C ASN A 35 9.47 -0.34 11.89
N ARG A 36 9.58 -1.62 12.26
CA ARG A 36 9.97 -2.67 11.32
C ARG A 36 8.93 -2.81 10.20
N LEU A 37 7.65 -2.89 10.55
CA LEU A 37 6.56 -2.93 9.56
C LEU A 37 6.57 -1.69 8.67
N MET A 38 6.72 -0.49 9.23
CA MET A 38 6.81 0.75 8.45
C MET A 38 7.96 0.75 7.43
N GLN A 39 9.06 0.04 7.72
CA GLN A 39 10.19 -0.06 6.80
C GLN A 39 10.05 -1.19 5.77
N SER A 40 9.48 -2.35 6.16
CA SER A 40 9.39 -3.53 5.30
C SER A 40 8.08 -3.61 4.51
N ASP A 41 6.97 -3.19 5.11
CA ASP A 41 5.60 -3.33 4.59
C ASP A 41 4.68 -2.24 5.19
N GLN A 42 4.73 -1.07 4.55
CA GLN A 42 3.95 0.10 4.97
C GLN A 42 2.45 -0.15 4.94
N LYS A 43 1.97 -0.97 3.98
CA LYS A 43 0.56 -1.32 3.86
C LYS A 43 0.08 -2.02 5.11
N MET A 44 0.77 -3.08 5.54
CA MET A 44 0.43 -3.80 6.78
C MET A 44 0.53 -2.90 8.02
N PHE A 45 1.47 -1.96 8.05
CA PHE A 45 1.53 -0.95 9.12
C PHE A 45 0.27 -0.09 9.16
N TYR A 46 -0.14 0.52 8.04
CA TYR A 46 -1.35 1.35 7.99
C TYR A 46 -2.63 0.53 8.26
N GLU A 47 -2.75 -0.68 7.72
CA GLU A 47 -3.85 -1.58 8.03
C GLU A 47 -3.95 -1.89 9.54
N SER A 48 -2.80 -2.04 10.22
CA SER A 48 -2.77 -2.26 11.67
C SER A 48 -3.23 -1.04 12.50
N LEU A 49 -3.08 0.18 11.96
CA LEU A 49 -3.56 1.41 12.59
C LEU A 49 -5.06 1.59 12.37
N GLU A 50 -5.55 1.26 11.18
CA GLU A 50 -6.96 1.40 10.80
C GLU A 50 -7.84 0.33 11.44
N ARG A 51 -7.28 -0.84 11.79
CA ARG A 51 -8.05 -1.98 12.33
C ARG A 51 -7.43 -2.53 13.60
N PRO A 52 -7.65 -1.88 14.76
CA PRO A 52 -7.07 -2.35 16.02
C PRO A 52 -7.50 -3.78 16.41
N MET A 53 -8.69 -4.24 15.97
CA MET A 53 -9.18 -5.63 16.09
C MET A 53 -10.41 -5.86 15.19
N ALA A 54 -10.30 -5.68 13.88
CA ALA A 54 -11.40 -5.96 12.96
C ALA A 54 -10.93 -6.80 11.77
N SER A 55 -10.96 -8.12 11.96
CA SER A 55 -11.01 -9.10 10.87
C SER A 55 -12.34 -8.94 10.14
N GLY A 56 -12.41 -7.93 9.28
CA GLY A 56 -13.55 -7.70 8.42
C GLY A 56 -13.07 -6.83 7.28
N ARG A 57 -12.66 -7.43 6.16
CA ARG A 57 -12.74 -6.70 4.89
C ARG A 57 -14.12 -6.03 4.91
N GLY A 58 -14.18 -4.70 4.75
CA GLY A 58 -15.47 -4.04 4.60
C GLY A 58 -16.31 -4.81 3.57
N PRO A 59 -17.65 -4.74 3.62
CA PRO A 59 -18.51 -5.54 2.74
C PRO A 59 -17.94 -5.48 1.33
N ALA A 60 -17.61 -6.65 0.78
CA ALA A 60 -17.05 -6.74 -0.55
C ALA A 60 -17.97 -5.96 -1.47
N LEU A 61 -17.42 -4.96 -2.17
CA LEU A 61 -18.19 -4.19 -3.14
C LEU A 61 -18.87 -5.17 -4.07
N ASN A 62 -20.18 -5.00 -4.25
CA ASN A 62 -20.94 -5.82 -5.17
C ASN A 62 -20.32 -5.69 -6.57
N GLN A 63 -20.03 -6.83 -7.19
CA GLN A 63 -19.43 -6.86 -8.52
C GLN A 63 -20.32 -6.13 -9.54
N ALA A 64 -21.65 -6.22 -9.39
CA ALA A 64 -22.59 -5.52 -10.26
C ALA A 64 -22.44 -4.00 -10.16
N ASP A 65 -22.32 -3.46 -8.95
CA ASP A 65 -22.20 -2.02 -8.71
C ASP A 65 -20.88 -1.47 -9.28
N THR A 66 -19.80 -2.26 -9.20
CA THR A 66 -18.50 -1.91 -9.77
C THR A 66 -18.56 -1.86 -11.29
N VAL A 67 -19.19 -2.87 -11.91
CA VAL A 67 -19.35 -2.93 -13.37
C VAL A 67 -20.22 -1.77 -13.87
N ILE A 68 -21.33 -1.48 -13.18
CA ILE A 68 -22.22 -0.36 -13.53
C ILE A 68 -21.46 0.96 -13.46
N PHE A 69 -20.73 1.22 -12.37
CA PHE A 69 -19.94 2.46 -12.22
C PHE A 69 -18.97 2.68 -13.38
N TRP A 70 -18.14 1.68 -13.70
CA TRP A 70 -17.14 1.81 -14.78
C TRP A 70 -17.79 1.86 -16.16
N ARG A 71 -18.86 1.10 -16.37
CA ARG A 71 -19.62 1.15 -17.61
C ARG A 71 -20.21 2.53 -17.80
N ASP A 72 -20.89 3.09 -16.80
CA ASP A 72 -21.56 4.38 -16.91
C ASP A 72 -20.53 5.51 -17.15
N LEU A 73 -19.33 5.43 -16.57
CA LEU A 73 -18.25 6.38 -16.84
C LEU A 73 -17.73 6.33 -18.29
N TRP A 74 -17.65 5.15 -18.91
CA TRP A 74 -17.07 4.95 -20.24
C TRP A 74 -18.10 4.81 -21.37
N SER A 75 -19.37 4.63 -21.03
CA SER A 75 -20.45 4.41 -22.00
C SER A 75 -21.04 5.71 -22.54
N GLU A 76 -20.78 6.84 -21.90
CA GLU A 76 -21.09 8.17 -22.43
C GLU A 76 -20.12 8.49 -23.59
N PRO A 77 -20.59 8.46 -24.85
CA PRO A 77 -19.76 8.79 -25.98
C PRO A 77 -19.54 10.30 -25.97
N VAL A 78 -18.36 10.72 -25.53
CA VAL A 78 -17.93 12.12 -25.65
C VAL A 78 -17.46 12.34 -27.09
N ASN A 79 -18.16 13.18 -27.84
CA ASN A 79 -17.64 13.71 -29.09
C ASN A 79 -16.55 14.72 -28.75
N HIS A 80 -15.29 14.30 -28.84
CA HIS A 80 -14.18 15.24 -28.82
C HIS A 80 -14.28 16.12 -30.07
N SER A 81 -14.33 17.44 -29.91
CA SER A 81 -14.03 18.30 -31.05
C SER A 81 -12.58 18.01 -31.42
N GLU A 82 -12.35 17.53 -32.64
CA GLU A 82 -11.01 17.52 -33.23
C GLU A 82 -10.61 18.98 -33.49
N ASP A 83 -10.30 19.68 -32.41
CA ASP A 83 -9.82 21.04 -32.44
C ASP A 83 -8.52 21.08 -33.25
N SER A 84 -8.32 22.20 -33.93
CA SER A 84 -7.21 22.47 -34.88
C SER A 84 -5.80 22.01 -34.47
N TRP A 85 -5.54 21.77 -33.18
CA TRP A 85 -4.24 21.39 -32.67
C TRP A 85 -3.77 20.01 -33.15
N THR A 86 -4.65 19.03 -33.38
CA THR A 86 -4.24 17.73 -33.94
C THR A 86 -3.67 17.91 -35.34
N LYS A 87 -4.31 18.75 -36.18
CA LYS A 87 -3.79 19.10 -37.52
C LYS A 87 -2.44 19.83 -37.45
N VAL A 88 -2.25 20.70 -36.45
CA VAL A 88 -0.95 21.35 -36.20
C VAL A 88 0.11 20.31 -35.87
N VAL A 89 -0.17 19.38 -34.96
CA VAL A 89 0.77 18.30 -34.59
C VAL A 89 1.04 17.38 -35.78
N GLU A 90 0.03 16.98 -36.54
CA GLU A 90 0.18 16.18 -37.76
C GLU A 90 1.07 16.88 -38.79
N SER A 91 0.88 18.19 -39.01
CA SER A 91 1.74 18.96 -39.91
C SER A 91 3.18 19.06 -39.43
N GLN A 92 3.41 19.22 -38.12
CA GLN A 92 4.74 19.21 -37.51
C GLN A 92 5.41 17.85 -37.62
N CYS A 93 4.62 16.77 -37.57
CA CYS A 93 5.07 15.40 -37.65
C CYS A 93 5.12 14.83 -39.08
N ALA A 94 4.67 15.58 -40.10
CA ALA A 94 4.55 15.08 -41.49
C ALA A 94 5.90 14.63 -42.10
N GLY A 95 7.02 15.18 -41.60
CA GLY A 95 8.37 14.78 -42.00
C GLY A 95 8.97 13.62 -41.19
N ILE A 96 8.25 13.13 -40.17
CA ILE A 96 8.71 12.05 -39.30
C ILE A 96 8.26 10.73 -39.92
N THR A 97 9.22 9.83 -40.18
CA THR A 97 8.92 8.48 -40.63
C THR A 97 8.10 7.75 -39.57
N PRO A 98 6.92 7.19 -39.91
CA PRO A 98 6.14 6.40 -38.97
C PRO A 98 6.98 5.25 -38.41
N MET A 99 6.82 4.98 -37.12
CA MET A 99 7.42 3.80 -36.52
C MET A 99 6.79 2.55 -37.15
N ASP A 100 7.62 1.56 -37.47
CA ASP A 100 7.14 0.29 -37.97
C ASP A 100 6.17 -0.37 -36.97
N PRO A 101 5.18 -1.14 -37.45
CA PRO A 101 4.25 -1.82 -36.56
C PRO A 101 4.99 -2.74 -35.59
N VAL A 102 4.88 -2.45 -34.29
CA VAL A 102 5.45 -3.29 -33.23
C VAL A 102 4.48 -4.41 -32.92
N ILE A 103 4.85 -5.64 -33.24
CA ILE A 103 4.09 -6.84 -32.88
C ILE A 103 4.71 -7.39 -31.60
N ILE A 104 3.97 -7.30 -30.49
CA ILE A 104 4.39 -7.88 -29.21
C ILE A 104 3.95 -9.34 -29.17
N THR A 105 4.91 -10.25 -29.12
CA THR A 105 4.68 -11.70 -29.05
C THR A 105 4.73 -12.20 -27.60
N PRO A 106 4.18 -13.40 -27.30
CA PRO A 106 4.32 -14.00 -25.98
C PRO A 106 5.77 -14.18 -25.53
N ASP A 107 6.68 -14.45 -26.47
CA ASP A 107 8.11 -14.62 -26.18
C ASP A 107 8.76 -13.30 -25.74
N ASP A 108 8.36 -12.18 -26.34
CA ASP A 108 8.82 -10.84 -25.93
C ASP A 108 8.43 -10.53 -24.48
N VAL A 109 7.21 -10.91 -24.10
CA VAL A 109 6.72 -10.75 -22.72
C VAL A 109 7.48 -11.68 -21.78
N ALA A 110 7.69 -12.93 -22.16
CA ALA A 110 8.43 -13.90 -21.35
C ALA A 110 9.88 -13.44 -21.09
N GLU A 111 10.56 -12.94 -22.11
CA GLU A 111 11.93 -12.41 -21.99
C GLU A 111 11.97 -11.12 -21.14
N ALA A 112 10.98 -10.24 -21.29
CA ALA A 112 10.87 -9.03 -20.47
C ALA A 112 10.66 -9.37 -18.99
N VAL A 113 9.78 -10.31 -18.68
CA VAL A 113 9.54 -10.79 -17.31
C VAL A 113 10.78 -11.48 -16.74
N ARG A 114 11.48 -12.30 -17.53
CA ARG A 114 12.71 -12.98 -17.09
C ARG A 114 13.83 -12.00 -16.73
N ARG A 115 13.89 -10.84 -17.41
CA ARG A 115 14.85 -9.77 -17.11
C ARG A 115 14.39 -8.83 -16.00
N ALA A 116 13.14 -8.92 -15.57
CA ALA A 116 12.65 -8.11 -14.47
C ALA A 116 13.43 -8.48 -13.20
N PRO A 117 13.96 -7.48 -12.47
CA PRO A 117 14.75 -7.76 -11.28
C PRO A 117 13.87 -8.34 -10.18
N TYR A 118 14.10 -9.62 -9.88
CA TYR A 118 13.52 -10.30 -8.72
C TYR A 118 13.92 -9.59 -7.42
N TRP A 119 12.99 -9.54 -6.46
CA TRP A 119 13.22 -9.04 -5.09
C TRP A 119 13.55 -7.54 -4.95
N LYS A 120 13.21 -6.70 -5.93
CA LYS A 120 13.15 -5.26 -5.67
C LYS A 120 11.91 -4.89 -4.87
N SER A 121 12.05 -3.84 -4.05
CA SER A 121 10.91 -3.22 -3.39
C SER A 121 9.86 -2.81 -4.44
N PRO A 122 8.57 -3.01 -4.15
CA PRO A 122 7.48 -2.71 -5.08
C PRO A 122 7.45 -1.20 -5.36
N GLY A 123 6.89 -0.84 -6.51
CA GLY A 123 6.67 0.55 -6.89
C GLY A 123 5.61 1.23 -6.03
N LEU A 124 5.24 2.46 -6.41
CA LEU A 124 4.16 3.22 -5.77
C LEU A 124 2.80 2.49 -5.80
N ASP A 125 2.64 1.54 -6.71
CA ASP A 125 1.47 0.66 -6.87
C ASP A 125 1.44 -0.51 -5.87
N GLY A 126 2.55 -0.77 -5.15
CA GLY A 126 2.64 -1.83 -4.15
C GLY A 126 2.66 -3.26 -4.72
N LEU A 127 2.82 -3.42 -6.04
CA LEU A 127 2.89 -4.74 -6.68
C LEU A 127 4.31 -5.31 -6.60
N HIS A 128 4.43 -6.46 -5.94
CA HIS A 128 5.68 -7.20 -5.85
C HIS A 128 5.83 -8.15 -7.05
N HIS A 129 7.00 -8.13 -7.69
CA HIS A 129 7.44 -9.20 -8.59
C HIS A 129 7.87 -10.40 -7.72
N TYR A 130 7.07 -11.47 -7.71
CA TYR A 130 7.43 -12.77 -7.13
C TYR A 130 7.82 -13.74 -8.24
#